data_AF-A0A5S4H6T7-F1
#
_entry.id   AF-A0A5S4H6T7-F1
#
_cell.length_a   1.000
_cell.length_b   1.000
_cell.length_c   1.000
_cell.angle_alpha   90.00
_cell.angle_beta   90.00
_cell.angle_gamma   90.00
#
_symmetry.space_group_name_H-M   'P 1'
#
loop_
_entity.id
_entity.type
_entity.pdbx_description
1 polymer ?
#
loop_
_entity_poly.entity_id
_entity_poly.type
_entity_poly.pdbx_seq_one_letter_code
_entity_poly.pdbx_strand_id
1 'polypeptide(L)'
;MPESRSLVSALTFIQGVRVNYAKRPPSHPVYQRLLALDGDSIALEKMGHIPFRPMDGAGLQDVVDSFAAGYNAALARRSGPLDLADVPHPMRGFAYEGAAMSRTLLDLVTLTGGRRLAGLLAGPGRRYFHLITVGAGWAFARLRVRPWRGIGGAPAPQRWLAWDGWGFHQAYFHPGRVFGEKWIERAARGAARPVRDQGAGRALWFHAGADPERVARTVAGFPAERRPDLWAGVGLAAAYTGVRTPDELAVLGEAAAEHRAHLAQGAAFAAKAHLLSGRVPERSEAAVAVLCGTGSGEAAGWTDARLVQAARYGDGIAAYQHWRAGVRAEWAARDRSGGVVA
;
A
#
# COMPACT_ATOMS: atom_id res chain seq x y z
N MET A 1 -11.98 -36.33 13.25
CA MET A 1 -12.32 -36.34 11.81
C MET A 1 -13.82 -36.17 11.71
N PRO A 2 -14.30 -35.15 10.96
CA PRO A 2 -14.61 -35.39 9.54
C PRO A 2 -14.08 -34.32 8.56
N GLU A 3 -13.52 -34.82 7.47
CA GLU A 3 -13.77 -34.51 6.06
C GLU A 3 -13.75 -33.05 5.54
N SER A 4 -12.56 -32.70 5.06
CA SER A 4 -12.28 -32.07 3.76
C SER A 4 -13.47 -31.61 2.91
N ARG A 5 -13.85 -30.34 3.03
CA ARG A 5 -14.54 -29.62 1.97
C ARG A 5 -13.52 -29.04 0.99
N SER A 6 -13.55 -29.60 -0.22
CA SER A 6 -12.73 -29.30 -1.40
C SER A 6 -12.70 -27.80 -1.78
N LEU A 7 -11.49 -27.29 -2.04
CA LEU A 7 -11.16 -25.96 -2.60
C LEU A 7 -11.88 -25.64 -3.93
N VAL A 8 -12.50 -26.62 -4.58
CA VAL A 8 -13.20 -26.46 -5.87
C VAL A 8 -14.50 -25.66 -5.74
N SER A 9 -15.14 -25.62 -4.56
CA SER A 9 -16.45 -24.96 -4.40
C SER A 9 -16.37 -23.43 -4.29
N ALA A 10 -15.20 -22.85 -3.99
CA ALA A 10 -15.02 -21.40 -3.82
C ALA A 10 -14.83 -20.62 -5.14
N LEU A 11 -14.80 -21.31 -6.29
CA LEU A 11 -14.46 -20.74 -7.59
C LEU A 11 -15.65 -20.48 -8.53
N THR A 12 -16.90 -20.63 -8.06
CA THR A 12 -18.07 -20.68 -8.95
C THR A 12 -18.79 -19.35 -9.19
N PHE A 13 -18.29 -18.19 -8.74
CA PHE A 13 -18.97 -16.91 -9.00
C PHE A 13 -18.00 -15.78 -9.35
N ILE A 14 -17.61 -15.73 -10.63
CA ILE A 14 -17.17 -14.51 -11.31
C ILE A 14 -18.14 -14.33 -12.49
N GLN A 15 -19.02 -13.33 -12.41
CA GLN A 15 -19.87 -12.85 -13.50
C GLN A 15 -20.70 -13.93 -14.27
N GLY A 16 -21.27 -14.91 -13.58
CA GLY A 16 -22.36 -15.72 -14.14
C GLY A 16 -22.02 -16.76 -15.22
N VAL A 17 -20.73 -17.11 -15.43
CA VAL A 17 -20.35 -18.15 -16.39
C VAL A 17 -19.71 -19.35 -15.68
N ARG A 18 -20.26 -20.55 -15.87
CA ARG A 18 -19.64 -21.82 -15.41
C ARG A 18 -18.44 -22.16 -16.31
N VAL A 19 -17.25 -22.25 -15.72
CA VAL A 19 -16.02 -22.70 -16.42
C VAL A 19 -15.69 -24.12 -15.98
N ASN A 20 -15.66 -25.06 -16.92
CA ASN A 20 -15.33 -26.46 -16.67
C ASN A 20 -13.80 -26.67 -16.81
N TYR A 21 -13.12 -27.08 -15.74
CA TYR A 21 -11.67 -27.19 -15.69
C TYR A 21 -11.19 -28.63 -15.91
N ALA A 22 -10.82 -28.94 -17.16
CA ALA A 22 -10.00 -30.11 -17.47
C ALA A 22 -8.88 -29.71 -18.44
N LYS A 23 -7.64 -29.74 -17.93
CA LYS A 23 -6.34 -29.80 -18.65
C LYS A 23 -6.13 -28.82 -19.82
N ARG A 24 -5.63 -27.60 -19.51
CA ARG A 24 -4.63 -26.82 -20.30
C ARG A 24 -4.30 -25.51 -19.54
N PRO A 25 -3.03 -25.03 -19.53
CA PRO A 25 -2.73 -23.70 -18.98
C PRO A 25 -3.45 -22.64 -19.82
N PRO A 26 -4.13 -21.64 -19.22
CA PRO A 26 -5.02 -20.74 -19.95
C PRO A 26 -4.20 -19.74 -20.79
N SER A 27 -3.99 -20.05 -22.07
CA SER A 27 -3.35 -19.21 -23.07
C SER A 27 -4.35 -18.36 -23.89
N HIS A 28 -5.63 -18.29 -23.49
CA HIS A 28 -6.65 -17.65 -24.31
C HIS A 28 -6.72 -16.11 -24.11
N PRO A 29 -6.82 -15.30 -25.18
CA PRO A 29 -7.02 -13.83 -25.12
C PRO A 29 -8.27 -13.38 -24.34
N VAL A 30 -9.20 -14.31 -24.08
CA VAL A 30 -10.39 -14.09 -23.26
C VAL A 30 -10.02 -13.71 -21.81
N TYR A 31 -9.00 -14.33 -21.22
CA TYR A 31 -8.57 -14.00 -19.86
C TYR A 31 -7.89 -12.64 -19.76
N GLN A 32 -7.22 -12.18 -20.83
CA GLN A 32 -6.63 -10.85 -20.87
C GLN A 32 -7.71 -9.76 -20.86
N ARG A 33 -8.76 -9.91 -21.67
CA ARG A 33 -9.89 -8.97 -21.66
C ARG A 33 -10.66 -8.97 -20.34
N LEU A 34 -10.84 -10.13 -19.71
CA LEU A 34 -11.56 -10.23 -18.43
C LEU A 34 -10.77 -9.71 -17.23
N LEU A 35 -9.44 -9.77 -17.28
CA LEU A 35 -8.58 -9.36 -16.16
C LEU A 35 -7.95 -7.98 -16.34
N ALA A 36 -7.96 -7.40 -17.54
CA ALA A 36 -7.42 -6.06 -17.79
C ALA A 36 -8.08 -5.03 -16.87
N LEU A 37 -7.27 -4.10 -16.38
CA LEU A 37 -7.77 -2.94 -15.65
C LEU A 37 -7.87 -1.79 -16.64
N ASP A 38 -9.08 -1.31 -16.86
CA ASP A 38 -9.26 -0.02 -17.52
C ASP A 38 -9.03 1.08 -16.47
N GLY A 39 -8.20 2.08 -16.76
CA GLY A 39 -7.91 3.18 -15.81
C GLY A 39 -9.19 3.89 -15.39
N ASP A 40 -10.09 4.05 -16.36
CA ASP A 40 -11.45 4.53 -16.19
C ASP A 40 -12.28 3.68 -15.23
N SER A 41 -12.07 2.36 -15.20
CA SER A 41 -12.83 1.45 -14.33
C SER A 41 -12.42 1.54 -12.87
N ILE A 42 -11.22 2.05 -12.58
CA ILE A 42 -10.71 2.26 -11.22
C ILE A 42 -10.52 3.73 -10.86
N ALA A 43 -11.00 4.63 -11.72
CA ALA A 43 -10.92 6.07 -11.55
C ALA A 43 -11.56 6.50 -10.22
N LEU A 44 -11.03 7.57 -9.63
CA LEU A 44 -11.40 8.02 -8.29
C LEU A 44 -12.91 8.25 -8.18
N GLU A 45 -13.49 8.99 -9.12
CA GLU A 45 -14.92 9.32 -9.13
C GLU A 45 -15.80 8.07 -9.25
N LYS A 46 -15.45 7.11 -10.12
CA LYS A 46 -16.23 5.87 -10.30
C LYS A 46 -16.17 4.97 -9.08
N MET A 47 -15.14 5.09 -8.25
CA MET A 47 -14.99 4.36 -6.98
C MET A 47 -15.62 5.08 -5.79
N GLY A 48 -16.28 6.22 -6.01
CA GLY A 48 -16.89 7.01 -4.93
C GLY A 48 -15.87 7.75 -4.07
N HIS A 49 -14.69 8.03 -4.61
CA HIS A 49 -13.70 8.92 -4.01
C HIS A 49 -14.00 10.37 -4.38
N ILE A 50 -13.69 11.28 -3.46
CA ILE A 50 -13.96 12.70 -3.66
C ILE A 50 -13.00 13.24 -4.73
N PRO A 51 -13.50 13.99 -5.74
CA PRO A 51 -12.66 14.58 -6.78
C PRO A 51 -11.51 15.40 -6.18
N PHE A 52 -10.31 15.19 -6.73
CA PHE A 52 -9.10 15.90 -6.33
C PHE A 52 -8.87 17.10 -7.23
N ARG A 53 -8.56 18.26 -6.64
CA ARG A 53 -8.05 19.43 -7.39
C ARG A 53 -6.53 19.50 -7.21
N PRO A 54 -5.72 19.21 -8.25
CA PRO A 54 -4.27 19.31 -8.17
C PRO A 54 -3.81 20.75 -8.01
N MET A 55 -2.67 20.93 -7.35
CA MET A 55 -1.95 22.20 -7.32
C MET A 55 -1.33 22.51 -8.69
N ASP A 56 -0.55 21.57 -9.27
CA ASP A 56 0.26 21.82 -10.48
C ASP A 56 0.42 20.56 -11.37
N GLY A 57 -0.68 20.04 -11.92
CA GLY A 57 -0.65 19.10 -13.06
C GLY A 57 -0.40 17.61 -12.78
N ALA A 58 0.22 17.20 -11.67
CA ALA A 58 0.34 15.77 -11.30
C ALA A 58 -0.51 15.43 -10.08
N GLY A 59 -1.73 14.96 -10.32
CA GLY A 59 -2.73 14.66 -9.30
C GLY A 59 -2.82 13.20 -8.86
N LEU A 60 -3.74 12.94 -7.92
CA LEU A 60 -4.02 11.58 -7.47
C LEU A 60 -4.51 10.65 -8.60
N GLN A 61 -5.07 11.20 -9.68
CA GLN A 61 -5.49 10.41 -10.85
C GLN A 61 -4.28 9.85 -11.62
N ASP A 62 -3.18 10.61 -11.79
CA ASP A 62 -1.98 10.11 -12.46
C ASP A 62 -1.35 8.91 -11.73
N VAL A 63 -1.50 8.88 -10.41
CA VAL A 63 -1.11 7.74 -9.57
C VAL A 63 -1.91 6.49 -9.94
N VAL A 64 -3.24 6.64 -10.09
CA VAL A 64 -4.16 5.56 -10.47
C VAL A 64 -3.87 5.09 -11.90
N ASP A 65 -3.64 6.01 -12.82
CA ASP A 65 -3.35 5.70 -14.22
C ASP A 65 -2.01 4.97 -14.35
N SER A 66 -0.98 5.42 -13.62
CA SER A 66 0.31 4.74 -13.58
C SER A 66 0.20 3.33 -12.99
N PHE A 67 -0.63 3.12 -11.96
CA PHE A 67 -0.90 1.80 -11.42
C PHE A 67 -1.56 0.90 -12.48
N ALA A 68 -2.59 1.39 -13.17
CA ALA A 68 -3.29 0.65 -14.23
C ALA A 68 -2.34 0.28 -15.39
N ALA A 69 -1.49 1.23 -15.82
CA ALA A 69 -0.49 1.01 -16.86
C ALA A 69 0.47 -0.13 -16.50
N GLY A 70 1.01 -0.12 -15.27
CA GLY A 70 1.88 -1.18 -14.78
C GLY A 70 1.19 -2.54 -14.68
N TYR A 71 -0.06 -2.57 -14.19
CA TYR A 71 -0.87 -3.78 -14.14
C TYR A 71 -1.06 -4.41 -15.53
N ASN A 72 -1.46 -3.59 -16.51
CA ASN A 72 -1.71 -4.03 -17.87
C ASN A 72 -0.42 -4.46 -18.59
N ALA A 73 0.68 -3.74 -18.40
CA ALA A 73 1.99 -4.12 -18.93
C ALA A 73 2.43 -5.51 -18.42
N ALA A 74 2.22 -5.78 -17.12
CA ALA A 74 2.49 -7.08 -16.52
C ALA A 74 1.55 -8.18 -17.02
N LEU A 75 0.27 -7.85 -17.26
CA LEU A 75 -0.73 -8.79 -17.78
C LEU A 75 -0.43 -9.18 -19.23
N ALA A 76 0.01 -8.22 -20.05
CA ALA A 76 0.42 -8.45 -21.43
C ALA A 76 1.69 -9.31 -21.52
N ARG A 77 2.70 -9.02 -20.69
CA ARG A 77 3.99 -9.73 -20.70
C ARG A 77 4.04 -10.87 -19.67
N ARG A 78 3.35 -11.99 -19.91
CA ARG A 78 3.14 -13.06 -18.89
C ARG A 78 4.39 -13.78 -18.37
N SER A 79 5.52 -13.70 -19.08
CA SER A 79 6.82 -14.28 -18.71
C SER A 79 7.97 -13.31 -19.02
N GLY A 80 9.16 -13.62 -18.52
CA GLY A 80 10.36 -12.80 -18.71
C GLY A 80 10.46 -11.61 -17.74
N PRO A 81 11.58 -10.88 -17.75
CA PRO A 81 11.74 -9.68 -16.94
C PRO A 81 10.67 -8.66 -17.33
N LEU A 82 10.24 -7.81 -16.39
CA LEU A 82 9.40 -6.65 -16.65
C LEU A 82 10.19 -5.42 -16.23
N ASP A 83 10.45 -4.54 -17.19
CA ASP A 83 11.02 -3.23 -16.95
C ASP A 83 9.96 -2.17 -17.30
N LEU A 84 9.89 -1.16 -16.45
CA LEU A 84 8.98 -0.02 -16.51
C LEU A 84 9.78 1.30 -16.51
N ALA A 85 11.01 1.27 -17.04
CA ALA A 85 11.89 2.43 -17.14
C ALA A 85 11.24 3.61 -17.87
N ASP A 86 10.39 3.33 -18.86
CA ASP A 86 9.67 4.35 -19.64
C ASP A 86 8.61 5.10 -18.83
N VAL A 87 8.17 4.55 -17.69
CA VAL A 87 7.29 5.27 -16.77
C VAL A 87 8.12 6.34 -16.05
N PRO A 88 7.66 7.61 -16.03
CA PRO A 88 8.33 8.70 -15.31
C PRO A 88 8.68 8.30 -13.87
N HIS A 89 9.89 8.65 -13.44
CA HIS A 89 10.43 8.21 -12.14
C HIS A 89 9.48 8.42 -10.94
N PRO A 90 8.81 9.59 -10.78
CA PRO A 90 7.87 9.81 -9.69
C PRO A 90 6.67 8.85 -9.68
N MET A 91 6.27 8.35 -10.85
CA MET A 91 5.11 7.48 -11.04
C MET A 91 5.48 6.00 -11.08
N ARG A 92 6.74 5.68 -11.41
CA ARG A 92 7.23 4.32 -11.65
C ARG A 92 6.97 3.37 -10.48
N GLY A 93 7.00 3.86 -9.24
CA GLY A 93 6.65 3.05 -8.07
C GLY A 93 5.23 2.49 -8.14
N PHE A 94 4.26 3.32 -8.49
CA PHE A 94 2.86 2.90 -8.63
C PHE A 94 2.67 1.92 -9.79
N ALA A 95 3.41 2.10 -10.89
CA ALA A 95 3.42 1.12 -11.97
C ALA A 95 3.96 -0.25 -11.51
N TYR A 96 5.01 -0.29 -10.69
CA TYR A 96 5.48 -1.55 -10.10
C TYR A 96 4.48 -2.15 -9.10
N GLU A 97 3.72 -1.33 -8.36
CA GLU A 97 2.63 -1.80 -7.50
C GLU A 97 1.53 -2.52 -8.32
N GLY A 98 1.05 -1.89 -9.40
CA GLY A 98 0.06 -2.49 -10.29
C GLY A 98 0.59 -3.74 -10.99
N ALA A 99 1.84 -3.70 -11.44
CA ALA A 99 2.51 -4.87 -12.01
C ALA A 99 2.57 -6.04 -11.03
N ALA A 100 2.87 -5.77 -9.76
CA ALA A 100 2.90 -6.79 -8.72
C ALA A 100 1.52 -7.40 -8.45
N MET A 101 0.45 -6.60 -8.45
CA MET A 101 -0.91 -7.12 -8.35
C MET A 101 -1.21 -8.09 -9.49
N SER A 102 -0.93 -7.70 -10.74
CA SER A 102 -1.15 -8.52 -11.93
C SER A 102 -0.36 -9.84 -11.87
N ARG A 103 0.95 -9.77 -11.54
CA ARG A 103 1.83 -10.93 -11.40
C ARG A 103 1.35 -11.89 -10.32
N THR A 104 0.92 -11.36 -9.18
CA THR A 104 0.41 -12.15 -8.05
C THR A 104 -0.92 -12.83 -8.39
N LEU A 105 -1.85 -12.10 -9.03
CA LEU A 105 -3.10 -12.68 -9.52
C LEU A 105 -2.82 -13.84 -10.49
N LEU A 106 -1.96 -13.62 -11.48
CA LEU A 106 -1.56 -14.67 -12.42
C LEU A 106 -0.92 -15.86 -11.71
N ASP A 107 -0.06 -15.63 -10.72
CA ASP A 107 0.58 -16.71 -9.97
C ASP A 107 -0.40 -17.56 -9.16
N LEU A 108 -1.41 -16.92 -8.56
CA LEU A 108 -2.49 -17.57 -7.82
C LEU A 108 -3.43 -18.33 -8.77
N VAL A 109 -3.88 -17.72 -9.86
CA VAL A 109 -4.84 -18.37 -10.79
C VAL A 109 -4.21 -19.47 -11.65
N THR A 110 -2.90 -19.41 -11.89
CA THR A 110 -2.16 -20.43 -12.66
C THR A 110 -1.35 -21.38 -11.80
N LEU A 111 -1.44 -21.28 -10.46
CA LEU A 111 -0.75 -22.13 -9.49
C LEU A 111 0.77 -22.26 -9.75
N THR A 112 1.41 -21.16 -10.12
CA THR A 112 2.84 -21.16 -10.49
C THR A 112 3.78 -20.85 -9.33
N GLY A 113 3.27 -20.86 -8.09
CA GLY A 113 4.09 -20.79 -6.87
C GLY A 113 4.80 -19.46 -6.64
N GLY A 114 4.27 -18.34 -7.16
CA GLY A 114 4.87 -17.01 -6.94
C GLY A 114 6.08 -16.69 -7.82
N ARG A 115 6.37 -17.50 -8.84
CA ARG A 115 7.54 -17.32 -9.71
C ARG A 115 7.57 -15.96 -10.42
N ARG A 116 6.42 -15.42 -10.81
CA ARG A 116 6.37 -14.14 -11.53
C ARG A 116 6.61 -12.97 -10.60
N LEU A 117 6.03 -13.03 -9.39
CA LEU A 117 6.29 -12.03 -8.36
C LEU A 117 7.76 -12.05 -7.91
N ALA A 118 8.33 -13.24 -7.72
CA ALA A 118 9.75 -13.42 -7.39
C ALA A 118 10.67 -12.86 -8.49
N GLY A 119 10.34 -13.09 -9.77
CA GLY A 119 11.07 -12.50 -10.89
C GLY A 119 11.02 -10.97 -10.92
N LEU A 120 9.90 -10.37 -10.53
CA LEU A 120 9.77 -8.91 -10.40
C LEU A 120 10.64 -8.36 -9.26
N LEU A 121 10.67 -9.05 -8.12
CA LEU A 121 11.49 -8.71 -6.95
C LEU A 121 12.99 -8.88 -7.18
N ALA A 122 13.40 -9.88 -7.96
CA ALA A 122 14.80 -10.11 -8.32
C ALA A 122 15.30 -9.19 -9.45
N GLY A 123 14.37 -8.63 -10.24
CA GLY A 123 14.66 -7.88 -11.45
C GLY A 123 14.69 -6.35 -11.30
N PRO A 124 14.26 -5.60 -12.34
CA PRO A 124 14.18 -4.14 -12.31
C PRO A 124 13.32 -3.57 -11.15
N GLY A 125 12.34 -4.35 -10.68
CA GLY A 125 11.46 -3.99 -9.58
C GLY A 125 12.10 -4.04 -8.18
N ARG A 126 13.32 -4.57 -8.02
CA ARG A 126 13.95 -4.78 -6.69
C ARG A 126 13.98 -3.52 -5.79
N ARG A 127 14.15 -2.34 -6.40
CA ARG A 127 14.18 -1.05 -5.69
C ARG A 127 12.81 -0.60 -5.20
N TYR A 128 11.74 -1.22 -5.69
CA TYR A 128 10.34 -0.96 -5.38
C TYR A 128 9.71 -2.08 -4.54
N PHE A 129 10.51 -2.89 -3.83
CA PHE A 129 10.01 -4.08 -3.13
C PHE A 129 8.87 -3.78 -2.14
N HIS A 130 8.87 -2.60 -1.50
CA HIS A 130 7.78 -2.16 -0.62
C HIS A 130 6.45 -2.12 -1.39
N LEU A 131 6.43 -1.42 -2.53
CA LEU A 131 5.24 -1.30 -3.37
C LEU A 131 4.88 -2.60 -4.06
N ILE A 132 5.86 -3.41 -4.45
CA ILE A 132 5.56 -4.76 -4.98
C ILE A 132 4.87 -5.63 -3.92
N THR A 133 5.32 -5.53 -2.66
CA THR A 133 4.71 -6.28 -1.54
C THR A 133 3.28 -5.81 -1.27
N VAL A 134 3.05 -4.49 -1.34
CA VAL A 134 1.71 -3.89 -1.27
C VAL A 134 0.84 -4.37 -2.43
N GLY A 135 1.29 -4.25 -3.69
CA GLY A 135 0.51 -4.64 -4.86
C GLY A 135 0.12 -6.12 -4.87
N ALA A 136 0.99 -7.01 -4.39
CA ALA A 136 0.62 -8.40 -4.15
C ALA A 136 -0.49 -8.56 -3.09
N GLY A 137 -0.51 -7.72 -2.06
CA GLY A 137 -1.62 -7.59 -1.11
C GLY A 137 -2.98 -7.31 -1.75
N TRP A 138 -3.04 -6.48 -2.79
CA TRP A 138 -4.27 -6.24 -3.55
C TRP A 138 -4.79 -7.51 -4.21
N ALA A 139 -3.89 -8.30 -4.80
CA ALA A 139 -4.27 -9.56 -5.45
C ALA A 139 -4.87 -10.57 -4.44
N PHE A 140 -4.25 -10.67 -3.27
CA PHE A 140 -4.75 -11.51 -2.17
C PHE A 140 -6.14 -11.05 -1.69
N ALA A 141 -6.35 -9.74 -1.54
CA ALA A 141 -7.65 -9.19 -1.16
C ALA A 141 -8.72 -9.46 -2.22
N ARG A 142 -8.41 -9.23 -3.50
CA ARG A 142 -9.31 -9.48 -4.63
C ARG A 142 -9.78 -10.93 -4.71
N LEU A 143 -8.88 -11.89 -4.44
CA LEU A 143 -9.19 -13.32 -4.43
C LEU A 143 -9.66 -13.84 -3.07
N ARG A 144 -9.69 -12.99 -2.03
CA ARG A 144 -10.03 -13.34 -0.64
C ARG A 144 -9.17 -14.48 -0.07
N VAL A 145 -7.92 -14.61 -0.55
CA VAL A 145 -6.96 -15.63 -0.12
C VAL A 145 -5.97 -15.00 0.83
N ARG A 146 -5.93 -15.44 2.10
CA ARG A 146 -5.00 -14.88 3.08
C ARG A 146 -3.54 -15.04 2.61
N PRO A 147 -2.66 -14.05 2.81
CA PRO A 147 -1.23 -14.15 2.50
C PRO A 147 -0.50 -15.03 3.54
N TRP A 148 -0.96 -16.27 3.76
CA TRP A 148 -0.40 -17.21 4.72
C TRP A 148 1.01 -17.60 4.27
N ARG A 149 2.02 -17.05 4.98
CA ARG A 149 3.49 -17.07 4.75
C ARG A 149 4.10 -15.75 4.24
N GLY A 150 3.29 -14.71 4.00
CA GLY A 150 3.76 -13.49 3.37
C GLY A 150 4.19 -13.72 1.92
N ILE A 151 4.83 -12.72 1.33
CA ILE A 151 5.31 -12.79 -0.06
C ILE A 151 6.75 -13.30 -0.06
N GLY A 152 6.97 -14.47 -0.64
CA GLY A 152 8.32 -15.03 -0.83
C GLY A 152 9.20 -14.07 -1.63
N GLY A 153 10.44 -13.85 -1.17
CA GLY A 153 11.39 -12.92 -1.76
C GLY A 153 11.31 -11.48 -1.24
N ALA A 154 10.26 -11.10 -0.51
CA ALA A 154 10.22 -9.81 0.18
C ALA A 154 11.02 -9.87 1.50
N PRO A 155 11.84 -8.84 1.82
CA PRO A 155 12.55 -8.77 3.09
C PRO A 155 11.63 -8.87 4.31
N ALA A 156 12.12 -9.48 5.39
CA ALA A 156 11.44 -9.44 6.68
C ALA A 156 11.88 -8.22 7.49
N PRO A 157 10.96 -7.59 8.25
CA PRO A 157 9.55 -7.92 8.43
C PRO A 157 8.63 -7.24 7.39
N GLN A 158 9.16 -6.62 6.34
CA GLN A 158 8.38 -5.87 5.35
C GLN A 158 7.39 -6.71 4.54
N ARG A 159 7.53 -8.05 4.50
CA ARG A 159 6.53 -8.96 3.93
C ARG A 159 5.11 -8.77 4.48
N TRP A 160 4.96 -8.16 5.66
CA TRP A 160 3.67 -7.80 6.25
C TRP A 160 2.93 -6.68 5.51
N LEU A 161 3.61 -5.92 4.64
CA LEU A 161 2.99 -4.93 3.75
C LEU A 161 1.96 -5.53 2.77
N ALA A 162 1.91 -6.87 2.62
CA ALA A 162 0.80 -7.53 1.95
C ALA A 162 -0.55 -7.23 2.63
N TRP A 163 -0.58 -7.10 3.96
CA TRP A 163 -1.77 -6.71 4.70
C TRP A 163 -2.08 -5.22 4.57
N ASP A 164 -1.06 -4.38 4.40
CA ASP A 164 -1.24 -2.96 4.03
C ASP A 164 -1.92 -2.86 2.66
N GLY A 165 -1.38 -3.52 1.64
CA GLY A 165 -2.03 -3.59 0.32
C GLY A 165 -3.43 -4.20 0.35
N TRP A 166 -3.67 -5.19 1.20
CA TRP A 166 -5.02 -5.71 1.43
C TRP A 166 -5.95 -4.64 1.98
N GLY A 167 -5.53 -3.93 3.02
CA GLY A 167 -6.31 -2.85 3.63
C GLY A 167 -6.61 -1.73 2.66
N PHE A 168 -5.61 -1.34 1.86
CA PHE A 168 -5.78 -0.37 0.79
C PHE A 168 -6.84 -0.83 -0.20
N HIS A 169 -6.70 -2.05 -0.76
CA HIS A 169 -7.66 -2.60 -1.71
C HIS A 169 -9.10 -2.56 -1.16
N GLN A 170 -9.30 -3.05 0.07
CA GLN A 170 -10.63 -3.11 0.67
C GLN A 170 -11.23 -1.72 0.88
N ALA A 171 -10.41 -0.75 1.29
CA ALA A 171 -10.85 0.63 1.47
C ALA A 171 -11.10 1.37 0.15
N TYR A 172 -10.31 1.06 -0.88
CA TYR A 172 -10.43 1.66 -2.22
C TYR A 172 -11.70 1.19 -2.93
N PHE A 173 -11.95 -0.13 -2.97
CA PHE A 173 -13.10 -0.69 -3.68
C PHE A 173 -14.40 -0.75 -2.85
N HIS A 174 -14.31 -0.63 -1.53
CA HIS A 174 -15.49 -0.67 -0.64
C HIS A 174 -15.47 0.45 0.42
N PRO A 175 -15.36 1.73 0.01
CA PRO A 175 -15.19 2.84 0.95
C PRO A 175 -16.37 2.98 1.91
N GLY A 176 -17.61 2.78 1.46
CA GLY A 176 -18.79 2.82 2.35
C GLY A 176 -18.74 1.79 3.48
N ARG A 177 -18.23 0.59 3.21
CA ARG A 177 -18.05 -0.45 4.23
C ARG A 177 -16.90 -0.12 5.16
N VAL A 178 -15.74 0.26 4.61
CA VAL A 178 -14.54 0.48 5.42
C VAL A 178 -14.61 1.78 6.22
N PHE A 179 -14.95 2.89 5.58
CA PHE A 179 -14.99 4.21 6.20
C PHE A 179 -16.35 4.57 6.78
N GLY A 180 -17.46 4.05 6.25
CA GLY A 180 -18.80 4.24 6.83
C GLY A 180 -19.05 3.27 7.98
N GLU A 181 -19.19 1.99 7.67
CA GLU A 181 -19.52 0.91 8.63
C GLU A 181 -18.34 0.50 9.54
N LYS A 182 -17.14 1.04 9.31
CA LYS A 182 -15.91 0.67 10.04
C LYS A 182 -15.60 -0.83 9.91
N TRP A 183 -15.98 -1.44 8.80
CA TRP A 183 -15.90 -2.88 8.62
C TRP A 183 -14.46 -3.42 8.53
N ILE A 184 -14.27 -4.64 9.04
CA ILE A 184 -13.04 -5.42 8.93
C ILE A 184 -13.35 -6.90 8.63
N GLU A 185 -12.59 -7.46 7.69
CA GLU A 185 -12.66 -8.85 7.28
C GLU A 185 -12.17 -9.76 8.40
N ARG A 186 -12.81 -10.93 8.59
CA ARG A 186 -12.36 -11.93 9.58
C ARG A 186 -10.87 -12.28 9.44
N ALA A 187 -10.38 -12.36 8.20
CA ALA A 187 -9.00 -12.68 7.87
C ALA A 187 -7.97 -11.69 8.46
N ALA A 188 -8.36 -10.42 8.58
CA ALA A 188 -7.52 -9.31 9.05
C ALA A 188 -7.75 -8.93 10.52
N ARG A 189 -8.62 -9.66 11.25
CA ARG A 189 -8.79 -9.47 12.70
C ARG A 189 -7.54 -9.95 13.45
N GLY A 190 -7.32 -9.41 14.65
CA GLY A 190 -6.17 -9.74 15.50
C GLY A 190 -4.88 -9.05 15.05
N ALA A 191 -3.76 -9.78 15.03
CA ALA A 191 -2.42 -9.19 14.84
C ALA A 191 -2.21 -8.50 13.48
N ALA A 192 -2.97 -8.86 12.45
CA ALA A 192 -2.90 -8.22 11.13
C ALA A 192 -3.66 -6.89 11.06
N ARG A 193 -4.59 -6.63 11.99
CA ARG A 193 -5.46 -5.44 11.98
C ARG A 193 -4.68 -4.14 11.86
N PRO A 194 -3.62 -3.89 12.65
CA PRO A 194 -2.89 -2.62 12.57
C PRO A 194 -2.28 -2.36 11.20
N VAL A 195 -1.76 -3.41 10.53
CA VAL A 195 -1.15 -3.28 9.20
C VAL A 195 -2.21 -3.08 8.12
N ARG A 196 -3.36 -3.76 8.27
CA ARG A 196 -4.53 -3.56 7.40
C ARG A 196 -5.09 -2.14 7.56
N ASP A 197 -5.22 -1.64 8.78
CA ASP A 197 -5.72 -0.28 9.02
C ASP A 197 -4.72 0.78 8.53
N GLN A 198 -3.41 0.51 8.55
CA GLN A 198 -2.41 1.35 7.86
C GLN A 198 -2.70 1.44 6.35
N GLY A 199 -2.97 0.31 5.70
CA GLY A 199 -3.41 0.27 4.31
C GLY A 199 -4.70 1.06 4.05
N ALA A 200 -5.70 0.92 4.93
CA ALA A 200 -6.94 1.67 4.84
C ALA A 200 -6.72 3.19 5.03
N GLY A 201 -5.78 3.58 5.89
CA GLY A 201 -5.39 4.99 6.08
C GLY A 201 -4.75 5.58 4.84
N ARG A 202 -3.92 4.80 4.12
CA ARG A 202 -3.39 5.24 2.82
C ARG A 202 -4.53 5.47 1.83
N ALA A 203 -5.47 4.54 1.71
CA ALA A 203 -6.63 4.70 0.82
C ALA A 203 -7.54 5.87 1.24
N LEU A 204 -7.62 6.19 2.54
CA LEU A 204 -8.37 7.34 3.03
C LEU A 204 -7.86 8.65 2.45
N TRP A 205 -6.55 8.81 2.27
CA TRP A 205 -5.99 9.98 1.60
C TRP A 205 -6.58 10.19 0.20
N PHE A 206 -6.72 9.11 -0.58
CA PHE A 206 -7.34 9.15 -1.91
C PHE A 206 -8.85 9.38 -1.80
N HIS A 207 -9.54 8.67 -0.91
CA HIS A 207 -10.98 8.78 -0.74
C HIS A 207 -11.42 10.18 -0.30
N ALA A 208 -10.64 10.82 0.56
CA ALA A 208 -10.88 12.17 1.04
C ALA A 208 -10.45 13.26 0.04
N GLY A 209 -9.93 12.91 -1.14
CA GLY A 209 -9.41 13.90 -2.11
C GLY A 209 -8.20 14.66 -1.55
N ALA A 210 -7.35 14.01 -0.76
CA ALA A 210 -6.20 14.60 -0.10
C ALA A 210 -6.54 15.81 0.79
N ASP A 211 -7.77 15.92 1.29
CA ASP A 211 -8.23 17.02 2.16
C ASP A 211 -7.94 16.67 3.64
N PRO A 212 -7.06 17.43 4.33
CA PRO A 212 -6.69 17.16 5.72
C PRO A 212 -7.87 17.12 6.69
N GLU A 213 -8.87 17.98 6.51
CA GLU A 213 -10.00 18.04 7.42
C GLU A 213 -10.96 16.85 7.22
N ARG A 214 -11.18 16.44 5.97
CA ARG A 214 -12.00 15.25 5.67
C ARG A 214 -11.35 13.99 6.20
N VAL A 215 -10.02 13.90 6.10
CA VAL A 215 -9.25 12.82 6.72
C VAL A 215 -9.47 12.84 8.23
N ALA A 216 -9.27 13.98 8.90
CA ALA A 216 -9.42 14.13 10.34
C ALA A 216 -10.83 13.72 10.82
N ARG A 217 -11.88 14.24 10.18
CA ARG A 217 -13.28 13.88 10.50
C ARG A 217 -13.53 12.39 10.33
N THR A 218 -13.00 11.79 9.27
CA THR A 218 -13.17 10.36 9.01
C THR A 218 -12.48 9.51 10.06
N VAL A 219 -11.22 9.83 10.41
CA VAL A 219 -10.45 9.10 11.43
C VAL A 219 -11.08 9.25 12.82
N ALA A 220 -11.59 10.43 13.18
CA ALA A 220 -12.26 10.67 14.45
C ALA A 220 -13.48 9.74 14.67
N GLY A 221 -14.17 9.35 13.58
CA GLY A 221 -15.28 8.41 13.63
C GLY A 221 -14.89 6.95 13.85
N PHE A 222 -13.61 6.56 13.76
CA PHE A 222 -13.17 5.19 14.04
C PHE A 222 -13.04 4.91 15.54
N PRO A 223 -13.14 3.63 15.97
CA PRO A 223 -12.72 3.21 17.30
C PRO A 223 -11.28 3.67 17.62
N ALA A 224 -11.05 4.13 18.85
CA ALA A 224 -9.80 4.77 19.27
C ALA A 224 -8.56 3.88 18.98
N GLU A 225 -8.68 2.57 19.17
CA GLU A 225 -7.63 1.58 18.95
C GLU A 225 -7.26 1.33 17.47
N ARG A 226 -7.98 1.96 16.52
CA ARG A 226 -7.73 1.89 15.07
C ARG A 226 -7.19 3.18 14.48
N ARG A 227 -7.44 4.31 15.13
CA ARG A 227 -7.02 5.65 14.68
C ARG A 227 -5.51 5.78 14.46
N PRO A 228 -4.63 5.24 15.35
CA PRO A 228 -3.19 5.41 15.17
C PRO A 228 -2.66 4.75 13.89
N ASP A 229 -3.22 3.61 13.50
CA ASP A 229 -2.81 2.93 12.27
C ASP A 229 -3.31 3.64 11.02
N LEU A 230 -4.54 4.17 11.05
CA LEU A 230 -5.05 5.01 9.97
C LEU A 230 -4.16 6.24 9.76
N TRP A 231 -3.77 6.93 10.83
CA TRP A 231 -2.85 8.07 10.74
C TRP A 231 -1.47 7.70 10.18
N ALA A 232 -0.94 6.53 10.52
CA ALA A 232 0.29 6.04 9.90
C ALA A 232 0.13 5.79 8.39
N GLY A 233 -1.03 5.32 7.96
CA GLY A 233 -1.37 5.18 6.54
C GLY A 233 -1.48 6.51 5.81
N VAL A 234 -2.19 7.46 6.42
CA VAL A 234 -2.38 8.82 5.90
C VAL A 234 -1.03 9.52 5.71
N GLY A 235 -0.15 9.49 6.72
CA GLY A 235 1.16 10.15 6.63
C GLY A 235 2.05 9.56 5.53
N LEU A 236 1.98 8.23 5.34
CA LEU A 236 2.65 7.56 4.24
C LEU A 236 2.11 8.02 2.88
N ALA A 237 0.79 8.04 2.69
CA ALA A 237 0.19 8.47 1.42
C ALA A 237 0.45 9.96 1.13
N ALA A 238 0.29 10.83 2.13
CA ALA A 238 0.53 12.26 2.01
C ALA A 238 1.98 12.57 1.59
N ALA A 239 2.97 12.00 2.28
CA ALA A 239 4.37 12.20 1.95
C ALA A 239 4.79 11.54 0.62
N TYR A 240 4.30 10.32 0.35
CA TYR A 240 4.70 9.59 -0.85
C TYR A 240 4.14 10.25 -2.12
N THR A 241 2.90 10.73 -2.07
CA THR A 241 2.26 11.42 -3.21
C THR A 241 2.74 12.86 -3.34
N GLY A 242 2.90 13.58 -2.23
CA GLY A 242 3.33 14.98 -2.18
C GLY A 242 2.38 15.93 -2.92
N VAL A 243 1.08 15.65 -2.93
CA VAL A 243 0.08 16.37 -3.74
C VAL A 243 -0.53 17.60 -3.05
N ARG A 244 -0.03 17.98 -1.87
CA ARG A 244 -0.51 19.11 -1.05
C ARG A 244 0.65 20.00 -0.61
N THR A 245 0.35 21.27 -0.33
CA THR A 245 1.35 22.25 0.12
C THR A 245 1.88 21.89 1.51
N PRO A 246 3.06 22.41 1.88
CA PRO A 246 3.53 22.39 3.27
C PRO A 246 2.49 22.90 4.28
N ASP A 247 1.78 24.00 3.97
CA ASP A 247 0.79 24.60 4.87
C ASP A 247 -0.44 23.70 5.07
N GLU A 248 -0.96 23.10 3.99
CA GLU A 248 -2.06 22.12 4.07
C GLU A 248 -1.62 20.87 4.86
N LEU A 249 -0.36 20.45 4.71
CA LEU A 249 0.19 19.32 5.47
C LEU A 249 0.46 19.67 6.95
N ALA A 250 0.68 20.94 7.28
CA ALA A 250 0.77 21.39 8.67
C ALA A 250 -0.59 21.20 9.38
N VAL A 251 -1.69 21.56 8.71
CA VAL A 251 -3.07 21.29 9.20
C VAL A 251 -3.29 19.79 9.44
N LEU A 252 -2.78 18.94 8.54
CA LEU A 252 -2.84 17.47 8.73
C LEU A 252 -2.05 17.03 9.97
N GLY A 253 -0.88 17.63 10.21
CA GLY A 253 -0.05 17.39 11.38
C GLY A 253 -0.73 17.79 12.69
N GLU A 254 -1.38 18.94 12.73
CA GLU A 254 -2.15 19.41 13.88
C GLU A 254 -3.35 18.51 14.16
N ALA A 255 -4.12 18.16 13.12
CA ALA A 255 -5.29 17.30 13.23
C ALA A 255 -4.97 15.88 13.73
N ALA A 256 -3.74 15.40 13.52
CA ALA A 256 -3.29 14.12 14.07
C ALA A 256 -3.13 14.14 15.60
N ALA A 257 -2.93 15.31 16.23
CA ALA A 257 -2.85 15.51 17.68
C ALA A 257 -1.94 14.46 18.37
N GLU A 258 -2.48 13.65 19.29
CA GLU A 258 -1.76 12.59 20.00
C GLU A 258 -1.18 11.49 19.07
N HIS A 259 -1.64 11.43 17.82
CA HIS A 259 -1.18 10.50 16.80
C HIS A 259 -0.10 11.06 15.86
N ARG A 260 0.48 12.24 16.12
CA ARG A 260 1.57 12.82 15.31
C ARG A 260 2.73 11.86 15.08
N ALA A 261 3.13 11.08 16.10
CA ALA A 261 4.17 10.08 15.95
C ALA A 261 3.81 8.99 14.91
N HIS A 262 2.54 8.60 14.83
CA HIS A 262 2.07 7.64 13.83
C HIS A 262 2.09 8.25 12.42
N LEU A 263 1.59 9.48 12.27
CA LEU A 263 1.64 10.23 11.01
C LEU A 263 3.09 10.35 10.50
N ALA A 264 4.02 10.77 11.37
CA ALA A 264 5.44 10.89 11.06
C ALA A 264 6.09 9.54 10.71
N GLN A 265 5.74 8.46 11.41
CA GLN A 265 6.19 7.11 11.07
C GLN A 265 5.73 6.68 9.66
N GLY A 266 4.54 7.10 9.23
CA GLY A 266 4.08 6.93 7.85
C GLY A 266 4.96 7.70 6.86
N ALA A 267 5.18 8.99 7.11
CA ALA A 267 5.99 9.84 6.24
C ALA A 267 7.46 9.38 6.15
N ALA A 268 8.05 8.88 7.25
CA ALA A 268 9.39 8.28 7.25
C ALA A 268 9.48 7.03 6.33
N PHE A 269 8.43 6.21 6.28
CA PHE A 269 8.36 5.10 5.33
C PHE A 269 8.28 5.59 3.88
N ALA A 270 7.59 6.70 3.61
CA ALA A 270 7.57 7.32 2.27
C ALA A 270 8.97 7.79 1.85
N ALA A 271 9.66 8.50 2.75
CA ALA A 271 11.03 8.94 2.56
C ALA A 271 11.95 7.77 2.20
N LYS A 272 11.89 6.69 2.98
CA LYS A 272 12.68 5.48 2.71
C LYS A 272 12.37 4.86 1.36
N ALA A 273 11.09 4.76 0.99
CA ALA A 273 10.67 4.19 -0.29
C ALA A 273 11.19 5.00 -1.48
N HIS A 274 11.15 6.34 -1.41
CA HIS A 274 11.69 7.23 -2.44
C HIS A 274 13.23 7.17 -2.54
N LEU A 275 13.94 7.12 -1.42
CA LEU A 275 15.40 6.99 -1.43
C LEU A 275 15.86 5.67 -2.06
N LEU A 276 15.19 4.56 -1.77
CA LEU A 276 15.50 3.26 -2.38
C LEU A 276 15.25 3.24 -3.90
N SER A 277 14.22 3.95 -4.35
CA SER A 277 13.90 4.07 -5.78
C SER A 277 14.80 5.07 -6.53
N GLY A 278 15.62 5.83 -5.81
CA GLY A 278 16.80 6.54 -6.31
C GLY A 278 16.73 8.07 -6.26
N ARG A 279 15.55 8.67 -6.10
CA ARG A 279 15.39 10.12 -5.94
C ARG A 279 14.12 10.41 -5.15
N VAL A 280 14.21 11.36 -4.23
CA VAL A 280 13.03 11.92 -3.56
C VAL A 280 12.51 13.10 -4.40
N PRO A 281 11.23 13.07 -4.85
CA PRO A 281 10.61 14.23 -5.47
C PRO A 281 10.59 15.41 -4.51
N GLU A 282 10.80 16.64 -5.00
CA GLU A 282 10.84 17.87 -4.18
C GLU A 282 9.59 18.03 -3.30
N ARG A 283 8.41 17.81 -3.89
CA ARG A 283 7.13 17.84 -3.16
C ARG A 283 7.03 16.78 -2.04
N SER A 284 7.66 15.62 -2.22
CA SER A 284 7.73 14.60 -1.18
C SER A 284 8.76 14.96 -0.12
N GLU A 285 9.87 15.61 -0.48
CA GLU A 285 10.85 16.13 0.46
C GLU A 285 10.20 17.18 1.38
N ALA A 286 9.46 18.13 0.81
CA ALA A 286 8.73 19.14 1.57
C ALA A 286 7.67 18.53 2.49
N ALA A 287 6.92 17.53 2.00
CA ALA A 287 5.94 16.81 2.81
C ALA A 287 6.58 16.07 3.99
N VAL A 288 7.73 15.41 3.78
CA VAL A 288 8.47 14.76 4.87
C VAL A 288 9.00 15.79 5.86
N ALA A 289 9.54 16.92 5.40
CA ALA A 289 10.02 17.99 6.26
C ALA A 289 8.94 18.48 7.24
N VAL A 290 7.73 18.72 6.74
CA VAL A 290 6.60 19.16 7.57
C VAL A 290 6.12 18.07 8.52
N LEU A 291 5.90 16.85 8.02
CA LEU A 291 5.29 15.78 8.80
C LEU A 291 6.24 15.12 9.80
N CYS A 292 7.55 15.11 9.51
CA CYS A 292 8.57 14.50 10.36
C CYS A 292 9.40 15.52 11.15
N GLY A 293 9.37 16.81 10.81
CA GLY A 293 10.27 17.82 11.40
C GLY A 293 11.75 17.61 11.03
N THR A 294 12.02 16.92 9.92
CA THR A 294 13.36 16.70 9.36
C THR A 294 13.29 16.29 7.88
N GLY A 295 14.41 16.37 7.17
CA GLY A 295 14.52 15.94 5.78
C GLY A 295 14.44 14.42 5.60
N SER A 296 14.23 13.97 4.35
CA SER A 296 14.01 12.55 4.02
C SER A 296 15.17 11.64 4.39
N GLY A 297 16.40 12.13 4.31
CA GLY A 297 17.59 11.36 4.66
C GLY A 297 17.57 10.88 6.12
N GLU A 298 17.30 11.80 7.04
CA GLU A 298 17.24 11.47 8.47
C GLU A 298 16.00 10.62 8.79
N ALA A 299 14.82 11.01 8.28
CA ALA A 299 13.59 10.27 8.51
C ALA A 299 13.70 8.81 8.02
N ALA A 300 14.32 8.58 6.86
CA ALA A 300 14.61 7.24 6.37
C ALA A 300 15.66 6.51 7.22
N GLY A 301 16.65 7.23 7.75
CA GLY A 301 17.64 6.68 8.69
C GLY A 301 17.02 6.06 9.94
N TRP A 302 15.95 6.65 10.49
CA TRP A 302 15.18 6.05 11.59
C TRP A 302 14.64 4.67 11.20
N THR A 303 14.14 4.55 9.97
CA THR A 303 13.58 3.28 9.48
C THR A 303 14.65 2.19 9.41
N ASP A 304 15.86 2.53 8.93
CA ASP A 304 16.98 1.58 8.81
C ASP A 304 17.49 1.15 10.17
N ALA A 305 17.74 2.11 11.07
CA ALA A 305 18.24 1.83 12.42
C ALA A 305 17.28 0.91 13.19
N ARG A 306 15.97 1.18 13.10
CA ARG A 306 14.96 0.40 13.81
C ARG A 306 14.67 -0.94 13.15
N LEU A 307 14.89 -1.07 11.84
CA LEU A 307 14.76 -2.35 11.13
C LEU A 307 15.80 -3.37 11.63
N VAL A 308 17.05 -2.94 11.83
CA VAL A 308 18.12 -3.81 12.37
C VAL A 308 17.77 -4.32 13.77
N GLN A 309 17.18 -3.48 14.62
CA GLN A 309 16.76 -3.88 15.95
C GLN A 309 15.55 -4.80 15.93
N ALA A 310 14.58 -4.52 15.06
CA ALA A 310 13.37 -5.33 14.90
C ALA A 310 13.67 -6.78 14.49
N ALA A 311 14.76 -7.02 13.76
CA ALA A 311 15.20 -8.36 13.38
C ALA A 311 15.44 -9.29 14.60
N ARG A 312 15.71 -8.73 15.79
CA ARG A 312 15.85 -9.50 17.05
C ARG A 312 14.53 -10.16 17.49
N TYR A 313 13.39 -9.71 16.97
CA TYR A 313 12.06 -10.23 17.27
C TYR A 313 11.58 -11.24 16.20
N GLY A 314 12.49 -11.77 15.38
CA GLY A 314 12.21 -12.73 14.31
C GLY A 314 11.72 -12.07 13.02
N ASP A 315 11.02 -12.84 12.19
CA ASP A 315 10.50 -12.39 10.87
C ASP A 315 8.97 -12.23 10.84
N GLY A 316 8.32 -12.40 11.99
CA GLY A 316 6.87 -12.33 12.16
C GLY A 316 6.32 -10.92 12.35
N ILE A 317 5.01 -10.84 12.63
CA ILE A 317 4.31 -9.56 12.83
C ILE A 317 4.85 -8.79 14.02
N ALA A 318 5.34 -9.49 15.06
CA ALA A 318 5.93 -8.87 16.24
C ALA A 318 7.13 -7.99 15.85
N ALA A 319 8.00 -8.45 14.96
CA ALA A 319 9.11 -7.67 14.42
C ALA A 319 8.61 -6.46 13.63
N TYR A 320 7.58 -6.62 12.78
CA TYR A 320 6.97 -5.48 12.07
C TYR A 320 6.43 -4.40 13.02
N GLN A 321 5.75 -4.81 14.10
CA GLN A 321 5.22 -3.87 15.09
C GLN A 321 6.31 -3.19 15.90
N HIS A 322 7.36 -3.93 16.29
CA HIS A 322 8.54 -3.34 16.95
C HIS A 322 9.26 -2.35 16.06
N TRP A 323 9.40 -2.66 14.77
CA TRP A 323 9.98 -1.72 13.81
C TRP A 323 9.20 -0.41 13.76
N ARG A 324 7.88 -0.48 13.57
CA ARG A 324 7.00 0.69 13.55
C ARG A 324 7.06 1.48 14.87
N ALA A 325 7.01 0.80 16.01
CA ALA A 325 7.09 1.43 17.32
C ALA A 325 8.45 2.14 17.52
N GLY A 326 9.54 1.50 17.08
CA GLY A 326 10.88 2.09 17.13
C GLY A 326 10.96 3.38 16.32
N VAL A 327 10.42 3.42 15.10
CA VAL A 327 10.43 4.65 14.28
C VAL A 327 9.67 5.79 14.96
N ARG A 328 8.52 5.48 15.59
CA ARG A 328 7.78 6.47 16.38
C ARG A 328 8.57 7.00 17.57
N ALA A 329 9.34 6.12 18.23
CA ALA A 329 10.17 6.51 19.36
C ALA A 329 11.33 7.45 18.95
N GLU A 330 11.95 7.20 17.79
CA GLU A 330 12.98 8.10 17.22
C GLU A 330 12.40 9.49 16.95
N TRP A 331 11.25 9.56 16.26
CA TRP A 331 10.57 10.82 16.01
C TRP A 331 10.21 11.55 17.31
N ALA A 332 9.65 10.85 18.30
CA ALA A 332 9.25 11.47 19.56
C ALA A 332 10.46 11.95 20.39
N ALA A 333 11.60 11.25 20.34
CA ALA A 333 12.83 11.70 20.97
C ALA A 333 13.35 12.99 20.31
N ARG A 334 13.31 13.05 18.99
CA ARG A 334 13.68 14.25 18.23
C ARG A 334 12.76 15.42 18.51
N ASP A 335 11.44 15.23 18.44
CA ASP A 335 10.43 16.27 18.65
C ASP A 335 10.62 16.93 20.04
N ARG A 336 10.91 16.12 21.07
CA ARG A 336 11.28 16.65 22.40
C ARG A 336 12.59 17.44 22.40
N SER A 337 13.62 17.00 21.69
CA SER A 337 14.90 17.72 21.63
C SER A 337 14.85 19.01 20.79
N GLY A 338 13.99 19.04 19.77
CA GLY A 338 13.77 20.22 18.91
C GLY A 338 12.91 21.29 19.58
N GLY A 339 12.02 20.89 20.50
CA GLY A 339 11.21 21.82 21.29
C GLY A 339 11.95 22.53 22.45
N VAL A 340 13.22 22.20 22.69
CA VAL A 340 14.07 22.85 23.73
C VAL A 340 14.85 24.05 23.15
N VAL A 341 14.70 24.34 21.85
CA VAL A 341 15.28 25.51 21.19
C VAL A 341 14.17 26.32 20.52
N ALA A 342 13.32 26.94 21.34
CA ALA A 342 12.42 28.03 20.96
C ALA A 342 12.28 28.98 22.14
#